data_AF-A0ABD1S9J4-F1
#
_entry.id   AF-A0ABD1S9J4-F1
#
_cell.length_a   1.000
_cell.length_b   1.000
_cell.length_c   1.000
_cell.angle_alpha   90.00
_cell.angle_beta   90.00
_cell.angle_gamma   90.00
#
_symmetry.space_group_name_H-M   'P 1'
#
loop_
_entity.id
_entity.type
_entity.pdbx_description
1 polymer ?
#
loop_
_entity_poly.entity_id
_entity_poly.type
_entity_poly.pdbx_seq_one_letter_code
_entity_poly.pdbx_strand_id
1 'polypeptide(L)'
;MVIAALVEREHLKTAVKYGLVDVPKAAVPMSVWWLLPQYLLFRIADVFTMVGLQEFFYDQVPNKLKSFGLALYLSIFGMENFLSSFLISVVEKATSGPGRDSWFSDNLNRAHFDYFYWLLAGLSAAAFAAYLYFANSYIYNRRNSV
;
A
#
# COMPACT_ATOMS: atom_id res chain seq x y z
N MET A 1 1.18 -3.00 -5.45
CA MET A 1 0.91 -1.70 -6.09
C MET A 1 1.09 -1.72 -7.60
N VAL A 2 2.13 -2.37 -8.17
CA VAL A 2 2.32 -2.46 -9.64
C VAL A 2 1.11 -3.06 -10.37
N ILE A 3 0.53 -4.15 -9.87
CA ILE A 3 -0.65 -4.78 -10.49
C ILE A 3 -1.85 -3.81 -10.51
N ALA A 4 -2.07 -3.08 -9.41
CA ALA A 4 -3.12 -2.06 -9.32
C ALA A 4 -2.92 -0.95 -10.37
N ALA A 5 -1.70 -0.46 -10.53
CA ALA A 5 -1.37 0.53 -11.55
C ALA A 5 -1.64 0.02 -12.98
N LEU A 6 -1.35 -1.26 -13.26
CA LEU A 6 -1.64 -1.87 -14.55
C LEU A 6 -3.15 -2.02 -14.80
N VAL A 7 -3.90 -2.46 -13.79
CA VAL A 7 -5.37 -2.60 -13.87
C VAL A 7 -6.02 -1.24 -14.11
N GLU A 8 -5.59 -0.21 -13.37
CA GLU A 8 -6.12 1.15 -13.52
C GLU A 8 -5.81 1.73 -14.91
N ARG A 9 -4.61 1.44 -15.44
CA ARG A 9 -4.26 1.85 -16.80
C ARG A 9 -5.17 1.22 -17.86
N GLU A 10 -5.55 -0.05 -17.70
CA GLU A 10 -6.51 -0.71 -18.60
C GLU A 10 -7.95 -0.19 -18.39
N HIS A 11 -8.32 0.14 -17.16
CA HIS A 11 -9.59 0.79 -16.83
C HIS A 11 -9.73 2.14 -17.55
N LEU A 12 -8.73 3.02 -17.44
CA LEU A 12 -8.70 4.33 -18.10
C LEU A 12 -8.72 4.20 -19.62
N LYS A 13 -7.95 3.28 -20.22
CA LYS A 13 -8.00 3.02 -21.68
C LYS A 13 -9.40 2.62 -22.15
N THR A 14 -10.09 1.82 -21.35
CA THR A 14 -11.44 1.36 -21.65
C THR A 14 -12.42 2.54 -21.55
N ALA A 15 -12.33 3.35 -20.50
CA ALA A 15 -13.16 4.56 -20.35
C ALA A 15 -13.02 5.51 -21.56
N VAL A 16 -11.80 5.72 -22.06
CA VAL A 16 -11.52 6.51 -23.27
C VAL A 16 -12.16 5.89 -24.51
N LYS A 17 -12.00 4.57 -24.71
CA LYS A 17 -12.52 3.86 -25.89
C LYS A 17 -14.05 3.94 -25.99
N TYR A 18 -14.75 3.91 -24.86
CA TYR A 18 -16.21 4.00 -24.82
C TYR A 18 -16.74 5.43 -24.68
N GLY A 19 -15.87 6.45 -24.70
CA GLY A 19 -16.26 7.86 -24.58
C GLY A 19 -16.85 8.22 -23.22
N LEU A 20 -16.54 7.45 -22.17
CA LEU A 20 -17.11 7.60 -20.83
C LEU A 20 -16.30 8.55 -19.92
N VAL A 21 -15.27 9.20 -20.47
CA VAL A 21 -14.33 10.07 -19.74
C VAL A 21 -15.04 11.26 -19.07
N ASP A 22 -16.01 11.86 -19.77
CA ASP A 22 -16.74 13.05 -19.30
C ASP A 22 -18.06 12.71 -18.60
N VAL A 23 -18.38 11.42 -18.44
CA VAL A 23 -19.58 10.97 -17.72
C VAL A 23 -19.18 10.57 -16.30
N PRO A 24 -19.34 11.45 -15.31
CA PRO A 24 -18.98 11.14 -13.94
C PRO A 24 -19.80 9.92 -13.46
N LYS A 25 -19.11 8.93 -12.89
CA LYS A 25 -19.68 7.66 -12.37
C LYS A 25 -20.25 6.71 -13.42
N ALA A 26 -20.00 6.93 -14.72
CA ALA A 26 -20.33 5.90 -15.71
C ALA A 26 -19.51 4.64 -15.44
N ALA A 27 -20.19 3.52 -15.24
CA ALA A 27 -19.55 2.23 -15.05
C ALA A 27 -18.80 1.84 -16.33
N VAL A 28 -17.48 1.74 -16.24
CA VAL A 28 -16.65 1.20 -17.32
C VAL A 28 -17.00 -0.28 -17.48
N PRO A 29 -17.26 -0.77 -18.70
CA PRO A 29 -17.61 -2.17 -18.94
C PRO A 29 -16.38 -3.08 -18.78
N MET A 30 -15.90 -3.22 -17.55
CA MET A 30 -14.75 -4.03 -17.15
C MET A 30 -15.18 -5.10 -16.15
N SER A 31 -14.59 -6.28 -16.28
CA SER A 31 -14.91 -7.39 -15.39
C SER A 31 -14.31 -7.18 -14.00
N VAL A 32 -15.08 -7.46 -12.94
CA VAL A 32 -14.60 -7.41 -11.54
C VAL A 32 -13.41 -8.36 -11.30
N TRP A 33 -13.28 -9.41 -12.12
CA TRP A 33 -12.18 -10.38 -12.07
C TRP A 33 -10.78 -9.74 -12.19
N TRP A 34 -10.66 -8.54 -12.78
CA TRP A 34 -9.39 -7.81 -12.86
C TRP A 34 -8.83 -7.37 -11.49
N LEU A 35 -9.70 -7.23 -10.49
CA LEU A 35 -9.29 -6.88 -9.12
C LEU A 35 -8.77 -8.11 -8.35
N LEU A 36 -9.11 -9.31 -8.77
CA LEU A 36 -8.82 -10.54 -8.04
C LEU A 36 -7.31 -10.78 -7.83
N PRO A 37 -6.41 -10.60 -8.83
CA PRO A 37 -4.98 -10.84 -8.65
C PRO A 37 -4.36 -9.94 -7.59
N GLN A 38 -4.70 -8.65 -7.56
CA GLN A 38 -4.15 -7.71 -6.60
C GLN A 38 -4.65 -7.97 -5.18
N TYR A 39 -5.93 -8.31 -5.00
CA TYR A 39 -6.49 -8.57 -3.67
C TYR A 39 -5.97 -9.88 -3.09
N LEU A 40 -5.85 -10.93 -3.89
CA LEU A 40 -5.29 -12.20 -3.42
C LEU A 40 -3.83 -12.04 -2.97
N LEU A 41 -2.99 -11.41 -3.78
CA LEU A 41 -1.59 -11.19 -3.43
C LEU A 41 -1.44 -10.30 -2.18
N PHE A 42 -2.24 -9.24 -2.08
CA PHE A 42 -2.23 -8.38 -0.90
C PHE A 42 -2.64 -9.15 0.36
N ARG A 43 -3.71 -9.95 0.28
CA ARG A 43 -4.18 -10.74 1.42
C ARG A 43 -3.18 -11.80 1.87
N ILE A 44 -2.55 -12.48 0.92
CA ILE A 44 -1.50 -13.46 1.23
C ILE A 44 -0.33 -12.76 1.93
N ALA A 45 0.16 -11.64 1.38
CA ALA A 45 1.25 -10.88 1.96
C ALA A 45 0.93 -10.35 3.36
N ASP A 46 -0.28 -9.84 3.57
CA ASP A 46 -0.78 -9.31 4.84
C ASP A 46 -0.78 -10.39 5.94
N VAL A 47 -1.34 -11.57 5.66
CA VAL A 47 -1.36 -12.70 6.61
C VAL A 47 0.06 -13.15 6.97
N PHE A 48 0.95 -13.33 5.98
CA PHE A 48 2.32 -13.74 6.25
C PHE A 48 3.10 -12.70 7.05
N THR A 49 2.91 -11.41 6.75
CA THR A 49 3.58 -10.32 7.47
C THR A 49 3.08 -10.24 8.91
N MET A 50 1.77 -10.36 9.12
CA MET A 50 1.17 -10.33 10.45
C MET A 50 1.68 -11.49 11.32
N VAL A 51 1.61 -12.72 10.80
CA VAL A 51 2.06 -13.92 11.53
C VAL A 51 3.56 -13.87 11.78
N GLY A 52 4.37 -13.55 10.76
CA GLY A 52 5.82 -13.49 10.88
C GLY A 52 6.30 -12.40 11.86
N LEU A 53 5.67 -11.22 11.83
CA LEU A 53 5.99 -10.15 12.78
C LEU A 53 5.60 -10.54 14.20
N GLN A 54 4.44 -11.19 14.37
CA GLN A 54 4.01 -11.70 15.67
C GLN A 54 5.01 -12.72 16.21
N GLU A 55 5.35 -13.78 15.46
CA GLU A 55 6.32 -14.80 15.90
C GLU A 55 7.69 -14.21 16.23
N PHE A 56 8.22 -13.36 15.33
CA PHE A 56 9.49 -12.66 15.57
C PHE A 56 9.45 -11.87 16.88
N PHE A 57 8.36 -11.16 17.13
CA PHE A 57 8.18 -10.39 18.36
C PHE A 57 8.15 -11.30 19.60
N TYR A 58 7.41 -12.41 19.53
CA TYR A 58 7.29 -13.38 20.62
C TYR A 58 8.65 -14.01 21.00
N ASP A 59 9.51 -14.25 20.02
CA ASP A 59 10.82 -14.90 20.19
C ASP A 59 11.93 -13.93 20.57
N GLN A 60 11.96 -12.73 19.98
CA GLN A 60 13.07 -11.79 20.17
C GLN A 60 12.89 -10.86 21.37
N VAL A 61 11.67 -10.60 21.81
CA VAL A 61 11.44 -9.67 22.92
C VAL A 61 11.55 -10.37 24.28
N PRO A 62 12.38 -9.85 25.20
CA PRO A 62 12.49 -10.40 26.55
C PRO A 62 11.12 -10.45 27.25
N ASN A 63 10.86 -11.50 28.03
CA ASN A 63 9.58 -11.70 28.72
C ASN A 63 9.11 -10.48 29.53
N LYS A 64 10.05 -9.70 30.12
CA LYS A 64 9.74 -8.50 30.90
C LYS A 64 9.24 -7.31 30.05
N LEU A 65 9.52 -7.30 28.74
CA LEU A 65 9.18 -6.22 27.81
C LEU A 65 8.10 -6.61 26.80
N LYS A 66 7.49 -7.78 26.95
CA LYS A 66 6.53 -8.32 25.98
C LYS A 66 5.29 -7.43 25.80
N SER A 67 4.77 -6.89 26.90
CA SER A 67 3.65 -5.93 26.87
C SER A 67 4.03 -4.64 26.15
N PHE A 68 5.22 -4.11 26.41
CA PHE A 68 5.69 -2.87 25.80
C PHE A 68 5.79 -3.00 24.28
N GLY A 69 6.35 -4.10 23.78
CA GLY A 69 6.44 -4.23 22.34
C GLY A 69 5.18 -4.74 21.65
N LEU A 70 4.21 -5.35 22.37
CA LEU A 70 2.84 -5.47 21.85
C LEU A 70 2.21 -4.08 21.61
N ALA A 71 2.45 -3.13 22.52
CA ALA A 71 2.02 -1.75 22.32
C ALA A 71 2.73 -1.09 21.12
N LEU A 72 4.02 -1.37 20.91
CA LEU A 72 4.72 -0.95 19.68
C LEU A 72 4.15 -1.59 18.42
N TYR A 73 3.81 -2.88 18.47
CA TYR A 73 3.16 -3.56 17.34
C TYR A 73 1.81 -2.92 16.99
N LEU A 74 0.98 -2.64 18.00
CA LEU A 74 -0.29 -1.96 17.78
C LEU A 74 -0.11 -0.51 17.28
N SER A 75 0.94 0.18 17.73
CA SER A 75 1.22 1.55 17.29
C SER A 75 1.66 1.62 15.83
N ILE A 76 2.25 0.55 15.26
CA ILE A 76 2.58 0.48 13.83
C ILE A 76 1.32 0.67 12.98
N PHE A 77 0.21 0.01 13.30
CA PHE A 77 -1.06 0.20 12.57
C PHE A 77 -1.61 1.63 12.69
N GLY A 78 -1.47 2.24 13.87
CA GLY A 78 -1.85 3.64 14.07
C GLY A 78 -1.00 4.58 13.20
N MET A 79 0.31 4.37 13.20
CA MET A 79 1.26 5.13 12.37
C MET A 79 0.99 4.95 10.88
N GLU A 80 0.63 3.75 10.44
CA GLU A 80 0.25 3.47 9.05
C GLU A 80 -0.94 4.34 8.60
N ASN A 81 -1.99 4.44 9.43
CA ASN A 81 -3.15 5.27 9.12
C ASN A 81 -2.81 6.77 9.01
N PHE A 82 -1.95 7.27 9.90
CA PHE A 82 -1.45 8.64 9.81
C PHE A 82 -0.60 8.85 8.56
N LEU A 83 0.29 7.91 8.25
CA LEU A 83 1.15 7.98 7.07
C LEU A 83 0.32 7.95 5.78
N SER A 84 -0.71 7.11 5.71
CA SER A 84 -1.65 7.05 4.59
C SER A 84 -2.33 8.40 4.37
N SER A 85 -2.91 8.97 5.43
CA SER A 85 -3.59 10.27 5.37
C SER A 85 -2.62 11.40 4.99
N PHE A 86 -1.41 11.38 5.54
CA PHE A 86 -0.36 12.35 5.24
C PHE A 86 0.07 12.26 3.77
N LEU A 87 0.31 11.06 3.24
CA LEU A 87 0.69 10.85 1.85
C LEU A 87 -0.39 11.35 0.89
N ILE A 88 -1.66 11.05 1.15
CA ILE A 88 -2.79 11.54 0.35
C ILE A 88 -2.78 13.08 0.35
N SER A 89 -2.70 13.71 1.53
CA SER A 89 -2.70 15.17 1.65
C SER A 89 -1.52 15.83 0.92
N VAL A 90 -0.32 15.26 1.01
CA VAL A 90 0.86 15.77 0.31
C VAL A 90 0.70 15.65 -1.20
N VAL A 91 0.21 14.50 -1.70
CA VAL A 91 -0.02 14.27 -3.13
C VAL A 91 -1.12 15.20 -3.64
N GLU A 92 -2.22 15.33 -2.92
CA GLU A 92 -3.31 16.24 -3.26
C GLU A 92 -2.79 17.68 -3.34
N LYS A 93 -2.06 18.16 -2.34
CA LYS A 93 -1.47 19.51 -2.34
C LYS A 93 -0.45 19.72 -3.46
N ALA A 94 0.36 18.70 -3.78
CA ALA A 94 1.38 18.78 -4.82
C ALA A 94 0.80 18.72 -6.24
N THR A 95 -0.33 18.04 -6.42
CA THR A 95 -0.93 17.79 -7.74
C THR A 95 -2.10 18.72 -8.05
N SER A 96 -2.73 19.30 -7.03
CA SER A 96 -3.79 20.30 -7.18
C SER A 96 -3.21 21.64 -7.62
N GLY A 97 -3.70 22.17 -8.74
CA GLY A 97 -3.33 23.49 -9.23
C GLY A 97 -4.51 24.16 -9.94
N PRO A 98 -4.50 25.50 -10.07
CA PRO A 98 -5.59 26.22 -10.73
C PRO A 98 -5.77 25.72 -12.18
N GLY A 99 -6.91 25.09 -12.46
CA GLY A 99 -7.26 24.54 -13.77
C GLY A 99 -6.70 23.16 -14.11
N ARG A 100 -6.10 22.43 -13.16
CA ARG A 100 -5.63 21.05 -13.35
C ARG A 100 -6.43 20.08 -12.49
N ASP A 101 -6.89 18.98 -13.11
CA ASP A 101 -7.46 17.84 -12.39
C ASP A 101 -6.36 17.23 -11.50
N SER A 102 -6.61 17.11 -10.19
CA SER A 102 -5.69 16.45 -9.25
C SER A 102 -5.66 14.94 -9.53
N TRP A 103 -4.67 14.22 -8.97
CA TRP A 103 -4.65 12.75 -9.09
C TRP A 103 -5.91 12.11 -8.50
N PHE A 104 -6.57 12.80 -7.57
CA PHE A 104 -7.82 12.44 -6.91
C PHE A 104 -8.96 13.35 -7.40
N SER A 105 -9.28 13.28 -8.70
CA SER A 105 -10.44 13.98 -9.25
C SER A 105 -11.75 13.32 -8.77
N ASP A 106 -12.78 14.13 -8.50
CA ASP A 106 -14.14 13.65 -8.18
C ASP A 106 -14.73 12.78 -9.31
N ASN A 107 -14.22 12.97 -10.53
CA ASN A 107 -14.49 12.08 -11.64
C ASN A 107 -13.42 10.99 -11.73
N LEU A 108 -13.74 9.80 -11.23
CA LEU A 108 -12.90 8.59 -11.31
C LEU A 108 -12.39 8.30 -12.74
N ASN A 109 -13.16 8.65 -13.78
CA ASN A 109 -12.76 8.41 -15.18
C ASN A 109 -11.73 9.43 -15.70
N ARG A 110 -11.50 10.52 -14.95
CA ARG A 110 -10.43 11.51 -15.16
C ARG A 110 -9.32 11.45 -14.12
N ALA A 111 -9.56 10.76 -13.00
CA ALA A 111 -8.57 10.59 -11.94
C ALA A 111 -7.42 9.70 -12.42
N HIS A 112 -6.20 10.13 -12.16
CA HIS A 112 -4.99 9.39 -12.48
C HIS A 112 -4.48 8.61 -11.27
N PHE A 113 -5.30 7.68 -10.78
CA PHE A 113 -4.94 6.77 -9.69
C PHE A 113 -3.72 5.90 -10.02
N ASP A 114 -3.45 5.69 -11.31
CA ASP A 114 -2.28 4.98 -11.80
C ASP A 114 -0.96 5.62 -11.32
N TYR A 115 -0.86 6.96 -11.33
CA TYR A 115 0.32 7.67 -10.83
C TYR A 115 0.49 7.51 -9.32
N PHE A 116 -0.61 7.56 -8.56
CA PHE A 116 -0.57 7.31 -7.12
C PHE A 116 -0.08 5.89 -6.82
N TYR A 117 -0.57 4.88 -7.55
CA TYR A 117 -0.11 3.49 -7.39
C TYR A 117 1.36 3.29 -7.79
N TRP A 118 1.86 3.99 -8.79
CA TRP A 118 3.29 3.97 -9.14
C TRP A 118 4.17 4.61 -8.07
N LEU A 119 3.74 5.74 -7.50
CA LEU A 119 4.42 6.37 -6.37
C LEU A 119 4.47 5.40 -5.17
N LEU A 120 3.35 4.76 -4.86
CA LEU A 120 3.26 3.79 -3.78
C LEU A 120 4.16 2.56 -4.05
N ALA A 121 4.22 2.09 -5.30
CA ALA A 121 5.12 1.01 -5.69
C ALA A 121 6.61 1.37 -5.46
N GLY A 122 7.02 2.59 -5.82
CA GLY A 122 8.38 3.08 -5.57
C GLY A 122 8.69 3.18 -4.07
N LEU A 123 7.77 3.75 -3.29
CA LEU A 123 7.92 3.87 -1.83
C LEU A 123 8.00 2.48 -1.16
N SER A 124 7.14 1.53 -1.56
CA SER A 124 7.20 0.15 -1.06
C SER A 124 8.51 -0.55 -1.42
N ALA A 125 9.05 -0.33 -2.63
CA ALA A 125 10.35 -0.90 -3.01
C ALA A 125 11.50 -0.33 -2.17
N ALA A 126 11.49 0.99 -1.90
CA ALA A 126 12.47 1.61 -1.02
C ALA A 126 12.35 1.10 0.43
N ALA A 127 11.13 0.97 0.95
CA ALA A 127 10.89 0.40 2.28
C ALA A 127 11.35 -1.06 2.38
N PHE A 128 11.12 -1.86 1.34
CA PHE A 128 11.58 -3.24 1.27
C PHE A 128 13.12 -3.34 1.23
N ALA A 129 13.78 -2.47 0.47
CA ALA A 129 15.24 -2.40 0.45
C ALA A 129 15.82 -2.02 1.82
N ALA A 130 15.22 -1.04 2.50
CA ALA A 130 15.59 -0.68 3.86
C ALA A 130 15.38 -1.85 4.83
N TYR A 131 14.25 -2.56 4.73
CA TYR A 131 13.98 -3.76 5.52
C TYR A 131 15.07 -4.83 5.30
N LEU A 132 15.44 -5.13 4.06
CA LEU A 132 16.50 -6.11 3.77
C LEU A 132 17.85 -5.69 4.34
N TYR A 133 18.18 -4.39 4.28
CA TYR A 133 19.39 -3.85 4.89
C TYR A 133 19.40 -4.09 6.42
N PHE A 134 18.32 -3.74 7.11
CA PHE A 134 18.20 -3.97 8.55
C PHE A 134 18.17 -5.45 8.90
N ALA A 135 17.46 -6.28 8.14
CA ALA A 135 17.37 -7.72 8.36
C ALA A 135 18.74 -8.40 8.24
N ASN A 136 19.55 -8.01 7.25
CA ASN A 136 20.91 -8.53 7.09
C ASN A 136 21.87 -8.06 8.18
N SER A 137 21.65 -6.87 8.74
CA SER A 137 22.45 -6.34 9.85
C SER A 137 21.98 -6.83 11.22
N TYR A 138 20.80 -7.45 11.32
CA TYR A 138 20.20 -7.84 12.58
C TYR A 138 20.84 -9.11 13.14
N ILE A 139 21.39 -9.00 14.35
CA ILE A 139 21.93 -10.16 15.08
C ILE A 139 20.78 -10.84 15.81
N TYR A 140 20.42 -12.04 15.34
CA TYR A 140 19.35 -12.83 15.94
C TYR A 140 19.74 -13.34 17.32
N ASN A 141 18.85 -13.21 18.30
CA ASN A 141 19.08 -13.73 19.63
C ASN A 141 18.84 -15.25 19.60
N ARG A 142 19.90 -16.04 19.36
CA ARG A 142 19.83 -17.50 19.47
C ARG A 142 19.67 -17.85 20.95
N ARG A 143 18.47 -18.33 21.32
CA ARG A 143 18.31 -19.10 22.56
C ARG A 143 19.22 -20.31 22.43
N ASN A 144 20.31 -20.35 23.20
CA ASN A 144 21.09 -21.57 23.36
C ASN A 144 20.14 -22.63 23.93
N SER A 145 19.75 -23.60 23.12
CA SER A 145 19.15 -24.85 23.57
C SER A 145 20.20 -25.58 24.40
N VAL A 146 20.07 -25.48 25.71
CA VAL A 146 20.67 -26.40 26.68
C VAL A 146 19.79 -27.65 26.73
#